data_AF-A0A6G3WLF4-F1
#
_entry.id   AF-A0A6G3WLF4-F1
#
_cell.length_a   1.000
_cell.length_b   1.000
_cell.length_c   1.000
_cell.angle_alpha   90.00
_cell.angle_beta   90.00
_cell.angle_gamma   90.00
#
_symmetry.space_group_name_H-M   'P 1'
#
loop_
_entity.id
_entity.type
_entity.pdbx_description
1 polymer ?
#
loop_
_entity_poly.entity_id
_entity_poly.type
_entity_poly.pdbx_seq_one_letter_code
_entity_poly.pdbx_strand_id
1 'polypeptide(L)' 'LARSSGESVHLGVLHQHGVLIVHHVFRPDDSRQVLEVGAMQPLHSTALGKVLSAYDPVAHSEVMEAERRS' A
#
# COMPACT_ATOMS: atom_id res chain seq x y z
N LEU A 1 13.14 -3.44 -9.77
CA LEU A 1 12.69 -2.18 -9.15
C LEU A 1 13.66 -1.73 -8.09
N ALA A 2 13.74 -2.37 -6.91
CA ALA A 2 14.63 -1.91 -5.83
C ALA A 2 16.10 -1.71 -6.27
N ARG A 3 16.68 -2.68 -6.98
CA ARG A 3 18.06 -2.56 -7.51
C ARG A 3 18.23 -1.45 -8.56
N SER A 4 17.22 -1.19 -9.37
CA SER A 4 17.29 -0.19 -10.45
C SER A 4 16.95 1.22 -9.98
N SER A 5 16.13 1.37 -8.94
CA SER A 5 15.76 2.66 -8.35
C SER A 5 16.60 3.04 -7.14
N GLY A 6 17.20 2.08 -6.44
CA GLY A 6 17.84 2.30 -5.14
C GLY A 6 16.86 2.40 -3.96
N GLU A 7 15.55 2.31 -4.22
CA GLU A 7 14.50 2.53 -3.21
C GLU A 7 13.85 1.23 -2.72
N SER A 8 13.23 1.28 -1.54
CA SER A 8 12.41 0.17 -1.03
C SER A 8 11.20 -0.03 -1.92
N VAL A 9 10.77 -1.27 -2.10
CA VAL A 9 9.61 -1.60 -2.96
C VAL A 9 8.59 -2.40 -2.18
N HIS A 10 7.35 -1.95 -2.23
CA HIS A 10 6.21 -2.60 -1.62
C HIS A 10 5.27 -3.16 -2.70
N LEU A 11 4.78 -4.37 -2.46
CA LEU A 11 3.64 -4.93 -3.16
C LEU A 11 2.50 -5.10 -2.17
N GLY A 12 1.34 -4.56 -2.52
CA GLY A 12 0.16 -4.60 -1.68
C GLY A 12 -1.07 -5.08 -2.44
N VAL A 13 -2.02 -5.61 -1.69
CA VAL A 13 -3.33 -6.04 -2.19
C VAL A 13 -4.44 -5.38 -1.38
N LEU A 14 -5.60 -5.18 -1.98
CA LEU A 14 -6.80 -4.79 -1.24
C LEU A 14 -7.11 -5.87 -0.21
N HIS A 15 -7.27 -5.47 1.05
CA HIS A 15 -7.67 -6.37 2.13
C HIS A 15 -8.52 -5.59 3.14
N GLN A 16 -9.80 -5.97 3.28
CA GLN A 16 -10.75 -5.23 4.10
C GLN A 16 -10.77 -3.73 3.69
N HIS A 17 -10.67 -2.81 4.66
CA HIS A 17 -10.70 -1.36 4.43
C HIS A 17 -9.31 -0.73 4.14
N GLY A 18 -8.34 -1.54 3.69
CA GLY A 18 -6.95 -1.10 3.55
C GLY A 18 -6.15 -1.90 2.51
N VAL A 19 -4.85 -1.60 2.44
CA VAL A 19 -3.88 -2.29 1.61
C VAL A 19 -2.97 -3.13 2.49
N LEU A 20 -3.02 -4.45 2.34
CA LEU A 20 -2.11 -5.36 3.03
C LEU A 20 -0.80 -5.46 2.25
N ILE A 21 0.33 -5.16 2.89
CA ILE A 21 1.66 -5.35 2.30
C ILE A 21 1.99 -6.84 2.32
N VAL A 22 2.07 -7.47 1.15
CA VAL A 22 2.36 -8.91 0.98
C VAL A 22 3.80 -9.16 0.55
N HIS A 23 4.49 -8.14 0.04
CA HIS A 23 5.91 -8.21 -0.27
C HIS A 23 6.60 -6.88 0.01
N HIS A 24 7.76 -6.92 0.66
CA HIS A 24 8.63 -5.78 0.87
C HIS A 24 10.04 -6.16 0.46
N VAL A 25 10.62 -5.40 -0.47
CA VAL A 25 12.03 -5.48 -0.84
C VAL A 25 12.76 -4.29 -0.23
N PHE A 26 13.75 -4.57 0.61
CA PHE A 26 14.59 -3.54 1.22
C PHE A 26 15.40 -2.76 0.19
N ARG A 27 15.77 -1.52 0.54
CA ARG A 27 16.78 -0.76 -0.21
C ARG A 27 18.10 -1.52 -0.30
N PRO A 28 18.79 -1.49 -1.45
CA PRO A 28 20.07 -2.16 -1.66
C PRO A 28 21.27 -1.34 -1.14
N ASP A 29 21.08 -0.53 -0.08
CA ASP A 29 22.06 0.44 0.43
C ASP A 29 22.56 0.11 1.86
N ASP A 30 22.26 -1.10 2.35
CA ASP A 30 22.56 -1.59 3.71
C ASP A 30 22.01 -0.72 4.86
N SER A 31 21.13 0.23 4.56
CA SER A 31 20.47 1.04 5.58
C SER A 31 19.49 0.20 6.40
N ARG A 32 19.43 0.48 7.72
CA ARG A 32 18.45 -0.16 8.61
C ARG A 32 17.03 0.19 8.19
N GLN A 33 16.20 -0.84 8.08
CA GLN A 33 14.81 -0.74 7.65
C GLN A 33 13.95 -1.74 8.45
N VAL A 34 12.68 -1.40 8.65
CA VAL A 34 11.69 -2.28 9.30
C VAL A 34 11.00 -3.11 8.23
N LEU A 35 10.76 -4.39 8.49
CA LEU A 35 9.98 -5.23 7.58
C LEU A 35 8.50 -4.87 7.70
N GLU A 36 7.91 -4.36 6.61
CA GLU A 36 6.50 -3.96 6.57
C GLU A 36 5.54 -5.05 6.05
N VAL A 37 6.03 -6.26 5.71
CA VAL A 37 5.12 -7.37 5.33
C VAL A 37 4.14 -7.66 6.46
N GLY A 38 2.85 -7.72 6.14
CA GLY A 38 1.77 -7.86 7.11
C GLY A 38 1.17 -6.54 7.61
N ALA A 39 1.79 -5.40 7.30
CA ALA A 39 1.25 -4.10 7.67
C ALA A 39 0.02 -3.75 6.83
N MET A 40 -0.95 -3.08 7.46
CA MET A 40 -2.14 -2.51 6.82
C MET A 40 -1.93 -1.02 6.56
N GLN A 41 -1.95 -0.62 5.29
CA GLN A 41 -1.84 0.76 4.85
C GLN A 41 -3.22 1.34 4.49
N PRO A 42 -3.49 2.62 4.77
CA PRO A 42 -4.78 3.23 4.47
C PRO A 42 -5.00 3.46 2.96
N LEU A 43 -6.26 3.33 2.52
CA LEU A 43 -6.66 3.58 1.13
C LEU A 43 -6.52 5.06 0.72
N HIS A 44 -6.85 5.99 1.61
CA HIS A 44 -6.96 7.43 1.27
C HIS A 44 -5.63 8.20 1.33
N SER A 45 -4.63 7.70 2.07
CA SER A 45 -3.39 8.44 2.36
C SER A 45 -2.10 7.73 1.91
N THR A 46 -2.21 6.69 1.09
CA THR A 46 -1.04 6.03 0.46
C THR A 46 -1.14 5.99 -1.07
N ALA A 47 0.00 5.85 -1.74
CA ALA A 47 0.04 5.72 -3.20
C ALA A 47 -0.68 4.45 -3.69
N LEU A 48 -0.40 3.31 -3.05
CA LEU A 48 -1.08 2.03 -3.35
C LEU A 48 -2.60 2.16 -3.13
N GLY A 49 -3.01 2.77 -2.02
CA GLY A 49 -4.42 2.99 -1.71
C GLY A 49 -5.14 3.82 -2.76
N LYS A 50 -4.53 4.93 -3.20
CA LYS A 50 -5.10 5.78 -4.25
C LYS A 50 -5.21 5.08 -5.60
N VAL A 51 -4.20 4.28 -5.98
CA VAL A 51 -4.24 3.51 -7.23
C VAL A 51 -5.35 2.45 -7.16
N LEU A 52 -5.44 1.69 -6.07
CA LEU A 52 -6.51 0.71 -5.91
C LEU A 52 -7.89 1.37 -5.94
N SER A 53 -8.08 2.47 -5.22
CA SER A 53 -9.36 3.20 -5.18
C SER A 53 -9.78 3.80 -6.54
N ALA A 54 -8.82 4.01 -7.46
CA ALA A 54 -9.09 4.53 -8.78
C ALA A 54 -9.49 3.45 -9.80
N TYR A 55 -9.05 2.20 -9.60
CA TYR A 55 -9.17 1.14 -10.61
C TYR A 55 -9.86 -0.14 -10.13
N ASP A 56 -10.01 -0.34 -8.82
CA ASP A 56 -10.76 -1.45 -8.22
C ASP A 56 -12.11 -0.93 -7.70
N PRO A 57 -13.26 -1.39 -8.25
CA PRO A 57 -14.57 -0.94 -7.81
C PRO A 57 -14.87 -1.20 -6.34
N VAL A 58 -14.32 -2.27 -5.75
CA VAL A 58 -14.51 -2.59 -4.33
C VAL A 58 -13.76 -1.56 -3.49
N ALA A 59 -12.48 -1.34 -3.77
CA ALA A 59 -11.70 -0.31 -3.06
C ALA A 59 -12.31 1.09 -3.21
N HIS A 60 -12.86 1.40 -4.38
CA HIS A 60 -13.55 2.66 -4.63
C HIS A 60 -14.76 2.83 -3.70
N SER A 61 -15.62 1.81 -3.61
CA SER A 61 -16.77 1.83 -2.69
C SER A 61 -16.34 1.97 -1.23
N GLU A 62 -15.29 1.27 -0.80
CA GLU A 62 -14.76 1.35 0.57
C GLU A 62 -14.34 2.77 0.96
N VAL A 63 -13.68 3.51 0.06
CA VAL A 63 -13.29 4.91 0.30
C VAL A 63 -14.52 5.82 0.39
N MET A 64 -15.50 5.66 -0.51
CA MET A 64 -16.73 6.47 -0.49
C MET A 64 -17.56 6.24 0.78
N GLU A 65 -17.57 5.01 1.30
CA GLU A 65 -18.22 4.70 2.58
C GLU A 65 -17.48 5.31 3.77
N ALA A 66 -16.14 5.28 3.76
CA ALA A 66 -15.34 5.92 4.80
C ALA A 66 -15.59 7.43 4.85
N GLU A 67 -15.69 8.09 3.70
CA GLU A 67 -16.01 9.53 3.60
C GLU A 67 -17.40 9.85 4.15
N ARG A 68 -18.41 9.02 3.86
CA ARG A 68 -19.79 9.22 4.37
C ARG A 68 -19.89 9.12 5.89
N ARG A 69 -18.94 8.44 6.53
CA ARG A 69 -18.90 8.23 8.00
C ARG A 69 -18.12 9.31 8.76
N SER A 70 -17.45 10.23 8.07
CA SER A 70 -16.67 11.33 8.66
C SER A 70 -17.50 12.61 8.80
#